data_AF-A0A4Q6B382-F1
#
_entry.id   AF-A0A4Q6B382-F1
#
_cell.length_a   1.000
_cell.length_b   1.000
_cell.length_c   1.000
_cell.angle_alpha   90.00
_cell.angle_beta   90.00
_cell.angle_gamma   90.00
#
_symmetry.space_group_name_H-M   'P 1'
#
loop_
_entity.id
_entity.type
_entity.pdbx_description
1 polymer ?
#
loop_
_entity_poly.entity_id
_entity_poly.type
_entity_poly.pdbx_seq_one_letter_code
_entity_poly.pdbx_strand_id
1 'polypeptide(L)' 'MVKRFGLPKTERLKSRKQIDSLFAGGKGFSVFPIRVTYLFLNEEESGVKMGVTVS' A
#
# COMPACT_ATOMS: atom_id res chain seq x y z
N MET A 1 -9.92 4.05 19.46
CA MET A 1 -9.79 2.62 19.83
C MET A 1 -9.01 1.90 18.74
N VAL A 2 -7.85 1.32 19.05
CA VAL A 2 -7.05 0.54 18.09
C VAL A 2 -7.75 -0.80 17.90
N LYS A 3 -8.11 -1.15 16.67
CA LYS A 3 -8.76 -2.44 16.35
C LYS A 3 -7.70 -3.54 16.49
N ARG A 4 -7.98 -4.58 17.29
CA ARG A 4 -7.06 -5.70 17.56
C ARG A 4 -6.65 -6.46 16.28
N PHE A 5 -7.55 -6.55 15.31
CA PHE A 5 -7.33 -7.21 14.03
C PHE A 5 -7.63 -6.21 12.91
N GLY A 6 -6.58 -5.61 12.35
CA GLY A 6 -6.66 -4.70 11.22
C GLY A 6 -5.55 -3.66 11.24
N LEU A 7 -5.31 -3.04 10.09
CA LEU A 7 -4.27 -2.01 9.95
C LEU A 7 -4.63 -0.75 10.75
N PRO A 8 -3.71 -0.19 11.55
CA PRO A 8 -3.81 1.17 12.10
C PRO A 8 -3.99 2.22 11.01
N LYS A 9 -4.48 3.41 11.35
CA LYS A 9 -4.67 4.49 10.35
C LYS A 9 -3.37 4.87 9.64
N THR A 10 -2.25 4.82 10.34
CA THR A 10 -0.90 5.16 9.84
C THR A 10 -0.40 4.18 8.77
N GLU A 11 -0.81 2.92 8.82
CA GLU A 11 -0.38 1.86 7.90
C GLU A 11 -1.33 1.67 6.72
N ARG A 12 -2.44 2.42 6.65
CA ARG A 12 -3.42 2.29 5.57
C ARG A 12 -3.06 3.18 4.39
N LEU A 13 -2.88 2.57 3.22
CA LEU A 13 -2.83 3.30 1.96
C LEU A 13 -4.26 3.71 1.55
N LYS A 14 -4.60 4.99 1.79
CA LYS A 14 -5.94 5.56 1.47
C LYS A 14 -5.89 6.80 0.58
N SER A 15 -4.74 7.46 0.46
CA SER A 15 -4.61 8.64 -0.40
C SER A 15 -4.73 8.24 -1.86
N ARG A 16 -5.70 8.82 -2.57
CA ARG A 16 -5.90 8.58 -4.00
C ARG A 16 -4.64 8.91 -4.80
N LYS A 17 -3.98 10.05 -4.50
CA LYS A 17 -2.73 10.44 -5.16
C LYS A 17 -1.61 9.40 -5.01
N GLN A 18 -1.47 8.82 -3.82
CA GLN A 18 -0.46 7.77 -3.56
C GLN A 18 -0.80 6.48 -4.30
N ILE A 19 -2.08 6.10 -4.34
CA ILE A 19 -2.55 4.92 -5.08
C ILE A 19 -2.34 5.11 -6.59
N ASP A 20 -2.70 6.27 -7.13
CA ASP A 20 -2.47 6.61 -8.54
C ASP A 20 -0.98 6.55 -8.88
N SER A 21 -0.11 7.08 -8.01
CA SER A 21 1.35 7.02 -8.17
C SER A 21 1.88 5.58 -8.10
N LEU A 22 1.35 4.75 -7.20
CA LEU A 22 1.69 3.33 -7.05
C LEU A 22 1.38 2.55 -8.33
N PHE A 23 0.23 2.79 -8.96
CA PHE A 23 -0.14 2.11 -10.20
C PHE A 23 0.51 2.71 -11.46
N ALA A 24 0.88 4.00 -11.43
CA ALA A 24 1.54 4.65 -12.56
C ALA A 24 3.05 4.32 -12.66
N GLY A 25 3.75 4.23 -11.53
CA GLY A 25 5.21 4.09 -11.50
C GLY A 25 5.75 3.03 -10.53
N GLY A 26 4.88 2.29 -9.86
CA GLY A 26 5.28 1.22 -8.95
C GLY A 26 5.84 0.01 -9.68
N LYS A 27 6.73 -0.71 -8.99
CA LYS A 27 7.19 -2.03 -9.41
C LYS A 27 6.22 -3.08 -8.89
N GLY A 28 6.12 -4.20 -9.57
CA GLY A 28 5.25 -5.27 -9.13
C GLY A 28 5.77 -6.64 -9.50
N PHE A 29 5.33 -7.63 -8.74
CA PHE A 29 5.52 -9.03 -9.06
C PHE A 29 4.21 -9.76 -8.84
N SER A 30 4.04 -10.87 -9.55
CA SER A 30 2.90 -11.75 -9.36
C SER A 30 3.41 -13.12 -9.01
N VAL A 31 2.90 -13.64 -7.89
CA VAL A 31 3.11 -15.01 -7.44
C VAL A 31 1.72 -15.53 -7.14
N PHE A 32 1.27 -16.51 -7.91
CA PHE A 32 -0.08 -17.05 -7.78
C PHE A 32 -0.39 -17.39 -6.30
N PRO A 33 -1.52 -16.93 -5.72
CA PRO A 33 -2.66 -16.28 -6.36
C PRO A 33 -2.67 -14.73 -6.28
N ILE A 34 -1.55 -14.09 -5.94
CA ILE A 34 -1.49 -12.67 -5.56
C ILE A 34 -0.66 -11.87 -6.57
N ARG A 35 -1.08 -10.62 -6.78
CA ARG A 35 -0.27 -9.59 -7.44
C ARG A 35 0.06 -8.50 -6.42
N VAL A 36 1.34 -8.19 -6.31
CA VAL A 36 1.85 -7.13 -5.43
C VAL A 36 2.39 -5.99 -6.30
N THR A 37 1.97 -4.77 -5.99
CA THR A 37 2.54 -3.53 -6.53
C THR A 37 3.07 -2.71 -5.37
N TYR A 38 4.30 -2.22 -5.47
CA TYR A 38 4.98 -1.44 -4.44
C TYR A 38 5.73 -0.24 -5.05
N LEU A 39 5.90 0.81 -4.27
CA LEU A 39 6.63 2.01 -4.63
C LEU A 39 7.41 2.48 -3.40
N PHE A 40 8.72 2.69 -3.56
CA PHE A 40 9.53 3.33 -2.52
C PHE A 40 9.27 4.83 -2.53
N LEU A 41 9.01 5.39 -1.36
CA LEU A 41 8.85 6.84 -1.15
C LEU A 41 10.11 7.37 -0.48
N ASN A 42 10.55 8.56 -0.89
CA ASN A 42 11.73 9.22 -0.34
C ASN A 42 11.44 9.97 0.98
N GLU A 43 10.19 9.97 1.45
CA GLU A 43 9.77 10.72 2.63
C GLU A 43 10.14 10.00 3.94
N GLU A 44 10.49 10.79 4.97
CA GLU A 44 10.76 10.39 6.36
C GLU A 44 9.55 9.76 7.10
N GLU A 45 8.50 9.39 6.37
CA GLU A 45 7.38 8.64 6.94
C GLU A 45 7.87 7.23 7.28
N SER A 46 8.30 7.06 8.53
CA SER A 46 8.67 5.78 9.14
C SER A 46 7.48 4.80 9.10
N GLY A 47 7.35 4.03 8.02
CA GLY A 47 6.44 2.89 7.96
C GLY A 47 5.97 2.51 6.55
N VAL A 48 5.56 1.26 6.40
CA VAL A 48 4.93 0.76 5.18
C VAL A 48 3.44 1.06 5.22
N LYS A 49 2.91 1.65 4.14
CA LYS A 49 1.45 1.80 3.92
C LYS A 49 0.96 0.72 2.97
N MET A 50 -0.09 0.01 3.36
CA MET A 50 -0.65 -1.12 2.59
C MET A 50 -2.13 -0.88 2.25
N GLY A 51 -2.52 -1.35 1.07
CA GLY A 51 -3.91 -1.48 0.63
C GLY A 51 -4.11 -2.83 -0.05
N VAL A 52 -5.33 -3.36 0.05
CA VAL A 52 -5.75 -4.59 -0.65
C VAL A 52 -6.86 -4.22 -1.62
N THR A 53 -6.73 -4.67 -2.85
CA THR A 53 -7.71 -4.46 -3.92
C THR A 53 -8.05 -5.82 -4.53
N VAL A 54 -9.30 -5.97 -4.95
CA VAL A 54 -9.77 -7.12 -5.74
C VAL A 54 -10.23 -6.59 -7.10
N SER A 55 -9.99 -7.37 -8.15
CA SER A 55 -10.50 -7.14 -9.51
C SER A 55 -11.69 -8.03 -9.78
#